data_AF-A0A9P4URX6-F1
#
_entry.id   AF-A0A9P4URX6-F1
#
_cell.length_a   1.000
_cell.length_b   1.000
_cell.length_c   1.000
_cell.angle_alpha   90.00
_cell.angle_beta   90.00
_cell.angle_gamma   90.00
#
_symmetry.space_group_name_H-M   'P 1'
#
loop_
_entity.id
_entity.type
_entity.pdbx_description
1 polymer ?
#
loop_
_entity_poly.entity_id
_entity_poly.type
_entity_poly.pdbx_seq_one_letter_code
_entity_poly.pdbx_strand_id
1 'polypeptide(L)'
;MYARTATLPPPLPPPPHPPPLPPPPVSRHPPTHYRTLSSSDTSALATLLSPHDPSQPHPALPPHLLLPSRTLASTLSTLCPHHSALNPLPLTTLLTALQHEVEVQIPRTWHPLLRQGRLQPVSAYEEMLGRVEGLQAIWLGGNEFERRFGRGADVNGTGGRKTKCAACCLCGIVADFKALVGVGVCLLARMGEVEEGRRRSRRFEWVVAALGTFGRDEEAKGRIWGMVETLAGEMREARSGRRGRERAGVEREQGGRQSQQRNQPFDEPRARHRARSVFTGSRSRGGGKDLSQGGPAGDPEIRQRHGRRVGFL
;
A
#
# COMPACT_ATOMS: atom_id res chain seq x y z
N MET A 1 -18.64 -1.84 -95.93
CA MET A 1 -19.12 -2.25 -94.58
C MET A 1 -17.98 -2.02 -93.61
N TYR A 2 -18.07 -1.00 -92.75
CA TYR A 2 -17.02 -0.70 -91.76
C TYR A 2 -17.34 -1.41 -90.44
N ALA A 3 -16.47 -2.32 -90.04
CA ALA A 3 -16.57 -3.03 -88.78
C ALA A 3 -16.27 -2.08 -87.61
N ARG A 4 -17.21 -1.93 -86.68
CA ARG A 4 -16.99 -1.26 -85.40
C ARG A 4 -16.17 -2.18 -84.49
N THR A 5 -14.93 -1.81 -84.20
CA THR A 5 -14.13 -2.40 -83.13
C THR A 5 -14.74 -2.04 -81.78
N ALA A 6 -15.16 -3.06 -81.03
CA ALA A 6 -15.67 -2.93 -79.68
C ALA A 6 -14.50 -2.65 -78.72
N THR A 7 -14.53 -1.50 -78.05
CA THR A 7 -13.58 -1.12 -77.01
C THR A 7 -13.88 -1.92 -75.75
N LEU A 8 -12.92 -2.73 -75.29
CA LEU A 8 -13.05 -3.46 -74.03
C LEU A 8 -12.99 -2.48 -72.83
N PRO A 9 -13.80 -2.70 -71.78
CA PRO A 9 -13.75 -1.87 -70.59
C PRO A 9 -12.42 -2.03 -69.85
N PRO A 10 -11.95 -0.98 -69.16
CA PRO A 10 -10.70 -1.00 -68.43
C PRO A 10 -10.75 -2.02 -67.27
N PRO A 11 -9.61 -2.67 -66.95
CA PRO A 11 -9.53 -3.63 -65.87
C PRO A 11 -9.80 -2.97 -64.51
N LEU A 12 -10.53 -3.68 -63.65
CA LEU A 12 -10.82 -3.22 -62.29
C LEU A 12 -9.54 -3.13 -61.44
N PRO A 13 -9.46 -2.17 -60.52
CA PRO A 13 -8.32 -2.04 -59.62
C PRO A 13 -8.23 -3.24 -58.65
N PRO A 14 -7.01 -3.65 -58.25
CA PRO A 14 -6.83 -4.75 -57.32
C PRO A 14 -7.44 -4.41 -55.94
N PRO A 15 -7.95 -5.42 -55.21
CA PRO A 15 -8.50 -5.20 -53.88
C PRO A 15 -7.42 -4.70 -52.91
N PRO A 16 -7.78 -3.81 -51.97
CA PRO A 16 -6.84 -3.30 -50.98
C PRO A 16 -6.30 -4.44 -50.11
N HIS A 17 -4.98 -4.44 -49.88
CA HIS A 17 -4.35 -5.41 -49.01
C HIS A 17 -4.93 -5.34 -47.59
N PRO A 18 -5.23 -6.49 -46.94
CA PRO A 18 -5.64 -6.48 -45.55
C PRO A 18 -4.54 -5.85 -44.69
N PRO A 19 -4.91 -5.07 -43.65
CA PRO A 19 -3.93 -4.45 -42.77
C PRO A 19 -3.05 -5.53 -42.13
N PRO A 20 -1.74 -5.28 -41.95
CA PRO A 20 -0.85 -6.22 -41.30
C PRO A 20 -1.39 -6.56 -39.91
N LEU A 21 -1.46 -7.85 -39.58
CA LEU A 21 -1.83 -8.30 -38.25
C LEU A 21 -0.88 -7.65 -37.23
N PRO A 22 -1.40 -7.17 -36.08
CA PRO A 22 -0.56 -6.62 -35.03
C PRO A 22 0.47 -7.69 -34.61
N PRO A 23 1.75 -7.32 -34.43
CA PRO A 23 2.75 -8.27 -33.98
C PRO A 23 2.27 -8.88 -32.65
N PRO A 24 2.42 -10.19 -32.43
CA PRO A 24 2.07 -10.80 -31.15
C PRO A 24 2.84 -10.07 -30.04
N PRO A 25 2.23 -9.80 -28.86
CA PRO A 25 2.92 -9.19 -27.74
C PRO A 25 3.91 -10.19 -27.16
N VAL A 26 5.10 -10.23 -27.74
CA VAL A 26 6.14 -11.16 -27.34
C VAL A 26 7.16 -10.41 -26.49
N SER A 27 6.86 -10.27 -25.21
CA SER A 27 7.92 -10.08 -24.21
C SER A 27 8.63 -11.43 -24.03
N ARG A 28 9.57 -11.74 -24.94
CA ARG A 28 10.36 -12.99 -24.98
C ARG A 28 11.46 -13.07 -23.92
N HIS A 29 11.61 -12.06 -23.08
CA HIS A 29 12.67 -12.01 -22.08
C HIS A 29 12.15 -12.50 -20.73
N PRO A 30 12.92 -13.36 -20.02
CA PRO A 30 12.58 -13.74 -18.66
C PRO A 30 12.48 -12.46 -17.82
N PRO A 31 11.47 -12.33 -16.94
CA PRO A 31 11.31 -11.15 -16.11
C PRO A 31 12.55 -11.00 -15.24
N THR A 32 13.19 -9.83 -15.34
CA THR A 32 14.39 -9.48 -14.55
C THR A 32 14.03 -8.73 -13.28
N HIS A 33 12.77 -8.30 -13.14
CA HIS A 33 12.32 -7.48 -12.02
C HIS A 33 10.84 -7.75 -11.72
N TYR A 34 10.43 -7.71 -10.45
CA TYR A 34 9.02 -7.98 -10.08
C TYR A 34 8.02 -7.04 -10.77
N ARG A 35 8.45 -5.82 -11.15
CA ARG A 35 7.62 -4.85 -11.87
C ARG A 35 7.28 -5.26 -13.30
N THR A 36 8.06 -6.15 -13.92
CA THR A 36 7.81 -6.64 -15.28
C THR A 36 6.89 -7.86 -15.29
N LEU A 37 6.53 -8.39 -14.12
CA LEU A 37 5.55 -9.47 -14.02
C LEU A 37 4.20 -8.99 -14.56
N SER A 38 3.50 -9.87 -15.26
CA SER A 38 2.08 -9.68 -15.55
C SER A 38 1.23 -9.91 -14.29
N SER A 39 -0.04 -9.52 -14.32
CA SER A 39 -0.96 -9.82 -13.20
C SER A 39 -1.16 -11.35 -13.06
N SER A 40 -1.21 -12.10 -14.17
CA SER A 40 -1.26 -13.56 -14.13
C SER A 40 0.01 -14.17 -13.53
N ASP A 41 1.19 -13.66 -13.86
CA ASP A 41 2.45 -14.12 -13.25
C ASP A 41 2.46 -13.86 -11.74
N THR A 42 1.97 -12.68 -11.34
CA THR A 42 1.89 -12.26 -9.95
C THR A 42 0.98 -13.19 -9.16
N SER A 43 -0.20 -13.52 -9.71
CA SER A 43 -1.13 -14.48 -9.10
C SER A 43 -0.55 -15.89 -9.05
N ALA A 44 0.06 -16.37 -10.14
CA ALA A 44 0.67 -17.69 -10.18
C ALA A 44 1.78 -17.86 -9.13
N LEU A 45 2.64 -16.83 -8.98
CA LEU A 45 3.67 -16.83 -7.94
C LEU A 45 3.09 -16.77 -6.53
N ALA A 46 2.06 -15.96 -6.29
CA ALA A 46 1.41 -15.89 -4.99
C ALA A 46 0.80 -17.24 -4.60
N THR A 47 0.08 -17.90 -5.51
CA THR A 47 -0.50 -19.22 -5.27
C THR A 47 0.59 -20.27 -5.05
N LEU A 48 1.65 -20.29 -5.86
CA LEU A 48 2.76 -21.23 -5.70
C LEU A 48 3.41 -21.13 -4.32
N LEU A 49 3.61 -19.90 -3.82
CA LEU A 49 4.30 -19.63 -2.56
C LEU A 49 3.38 -19.70 -1.34
N SER A 50 2.08 -19.93 -1.54
CA SER A 50 1.11 -20.08 -0.46
C SER A 50 1.19 -21.47 0.18
N PRO A 51 0.79 -21.62 1.46
CA PRO A 51 0.61 -22.93 2.06
C PRO A 51 -0.35 -23.76 1.21
N HIS A 52 0.15 -24.83 0.61
CA HIS A 52 -0.62 -25.62 -0.34
C HIS A 52 -1.53 -26.61 0.39
N ASP A 53 -2.81 -26.64 0.03
CA ASP A 53 -3.66 -27.79 0.32
C ASP A 53 -3.24 -28.93 -0.62
N PRO A 54 -2.72 -30.07 -0.12
CA PRO A 54 -2.23 -31.15 -0.96
C PRO A 54 -3.29 -31.73 -1.91
N SER A 55 -4.58 -31.42 -1.71
CA SER A 55 -5.68 -31.83 -2.59
C SER A 55 -5.81 -30.99 -3.87
N GLN A 56 -5.21 -29.79 -3.94
CA GLN A 56 -5.29 -28.94 -5.12
C GLN A 56 -4.11 -29.19 -6.08
N PRO A 57 -4.34 -29.18 -7.40
CA PRO A 57 -3.25 -29.22 -8.35
C PRO A 57 -2.44 -27.93 -8.28
N HIS A 58 -1.11 -28.05 -8.24
CA HIS A 58 -0.23 -26.89 -8.34
C HIS A 58 -0.53 -26.13 -9.65
N PRO A 59 -0.71 -24.79 -9.59
CA PRO A 59 -0.88 -24.01 -10.81
C PRO A 59 0.35 -24.18 -11.70
N ALA A 60 0.11 -24.47 -12.98
CA ALA A 60 1.18 -24.54 -13.95
C ALA A 60 1.87 -23.17 -14.05
N LEU A 61 3.15 -23.11 -13.68
CA LEU A 61 3.91 -21.88 -13.78
C LEU A 61 4.21 -21.57 -15.25
N PRO A 62 4.02 -20.31 -15.68
CA PRO A 62 4.47 -19.86 -16.98
C PRO A 62 5.97 -20.19 -17.21
N PRO A 63 6.37 -20.68 -18.39
CA PRO A 63 7.74 -21.09 -18.66
C PRO A 63 8.79 -20.00 -18.41
N HIS A 64 8.43 -18.72 -18.59
CA HIS A 64 9.35 -17.60 -18.37
C HIS A 64 9.64 -17.31 -16.89
N LEU A 65 8.86 -17.87 -15.96
CA LEU A 65 9.15 -17.82 -14.53
C LEU A 65 10.07 -18.97 -14.07
N LEU A 66 10.37 -19.90 -14.96
CA LEU A 66 11.26 -21.04 -14.70
C LEU A 66 12.63 -20.80 -15.33
N LEU A 67 13.67 -21.37 -14.73
CA LEU A 67 15.00 -21.39 -15.34
C LEU A 67 15.06 -22.46 -16.45
N PRO A 68 15.63 -22.16 -17.63
CA PRO A 68 15.58 -23.02 -18.81
C PRO A 68 16.39 -24.32 -18.71
N SER A 69 17.20 -24.52 -17.66
CA SER A 69 17.89 -25.81 -17.41
C SER A 69 18.19 -26.02 -15.93
N ARG A 70 17.93 -27.23 -15.42
CA ARG A 70 18.24 -27.65 -14.04
C ARG A 70 19.74 -27.61 -13.72
N THR A 71 20.61 -27.80 -14.71
CA THR A 71 22.06 -27.83 -14.52
C THR A 71 22.69 -26.45 -14.40
N LEU A 72 22.11 -25.44 -15.08
CA LEU A 72 22.51 -24.03 -14.92
C LEU A 72 21.79 -23.37 -13.73
N ALA A 73 20.63 -23.90 -13.35
CA ALA A 73 19.86 -23.42 -12.21
C ALA A 73 20.59 -23.60 -10.88
N SER A 74 21.29 -24.71 -10.66
CA SER A 74 21.99 -24.97 -9.38
C SER A 74 23.20 -24.06 -9.16
N THR A 75 23.87 -23.61 -10.23
CA THR A 75 25.05 -22.73 -10.16
C THR A 75 24.70 -21.25 -10.18
N LEU A 76 23.59 -20.86 -10.81
CA LEU A 76 23.18 -19.46 -10.98
C LEU A 76 22.05 -19.02 -10.04
N SER A 77 21.31 -19.96 -9.44
CA SER A 77 20.21 -19.61 -8.55
C SER A 77 20.72 -19.25 -7.16
N THR A 78 20.33 -18.07 -6.70
CA THR A 78 20.50 -17.64 -5.30
C THR A 78 19.46 -18.28 -4.37
N LEU A 79 18.58 -19.14 -4.90
CA LEU A 79 17.53 -19.84 -4.15
C LEU A 79 18.04 -21.17 -3.61
N CYS A 80 17.30 -21.75 -2.66
CA CYS A 80 17.62 -23.07 -2.12
C CYS A 80 17.33 -24.19 -3.14
N PRO A 81 17.85 -25.41 -2.93
CA PRO A 81 17.63 -26.53 -3.84
C PRO A 81 16.16 -26.79 -4.18
N HIS A 82 15.25 -26.64 -3.21
CA HIS A 82 13.80 -26.80 -3.41
C HIS A 82 13.18 -25.76 -4.35
N HIS A 83 13.75 -24.56 -4.43
CA HIS A 83 13.26 -23.46 -5.28
C HIS A 83 14.20 -23.15 -6.45
N SER A 84 15.21 -23.99 -6.68
CA SER A 84 16.26 -23.78 -7.70
C SER A 84 15.69 -23.61 -9.11
N ALA A 85 14.55 -24.24 -9.42
CA ALA A 85 13.91 -24.16 -10.72
C ALA A 85 13.23 -22.81 -11.03
N LEU A 86 12.99 -21.96 -10.02
CA LEU A 86 12.35 -20.66 -10.18
C LEU A 86 13.37 -19.61 -10.63
N ASN A 87 12.90 -18.64 -11.43
CA ASN A 87 13.69 -17.46 -11.76
C ASN A 87 13.92 -16.61 -10.49
N PRO A 88 15.17 -16.45 -10.02
CA PRO A 88 15.47 -15.78 -8.76
C PRO A 88 15.26 -14.27 -8.80
N LEU A 89 15.36 -13.64 -9.98
CA LEU A 89 15.36 -12.19 -10.14
C LEU A 89 14.03 -11.53 -9.70
N PRO A 90 12.85 -11.93 -10.22
CA PRO A 90 11.59 -11.33 -9.80
C PRO A 90 11.31 -11.59 -8.32
N LEU A 91 11.69 -12.75 -7.78
CA LEU A 91 11.49 -13.10 -6.37
C LEU A 91 12.37 -12.26 -5.44
N THR A 92 13.65 -12.11 -5.78
CA THR A 92 14.61 -11.31 -4.99
C THR A 92 14.20 -9.84 -4.98
N THR A 93 13.82 -9.30 -6.13
CA THR A 93 13.39 -7.89 -6.24
C THR A 93 12.05 -7.65 -5.55
N LEU A 94 11.12 -8.60 -5.58
CA LEU A 94 9.86 -8.54 -4.81
C LEU A 94 10.13 -8.58 -3.30
N LEU A 95 10.94 -9.52 -2.83
CA LEU A 95 11.31 -9.62 -1.42
C LEU A 95 11.98 -8.33 -0.94
N THR A 96 12.95 -7.80 -1.68
CA THR A 96 13.63 -6.54 -1.34
C THR A 96 12.64 -5.39 -1.23
N ALA A 97 11.66 -5.33 -2.14
CA ALA A 97 10.62 -4.32 -2.08
C ALA A 97 9.74 -4.47 -0.81
N LEU A 98 9.35 -5.69 -0.45
CA LEU A 98 8.57 -5.94 0.77
C LEU A 98 9.38 -5.68 2.05
N GLN A 99 10.66 -6.03 2.09
CA GLN A 99 11.56 -5.70 3.19
C GLN A 99 11.62 -4.19 3.40
N HIS A 100 11.80 -3.41 2.32
CA HIS A 100 11.80 -1.96 2.41
C HIS A 100 10.47 -1.39 2.92
N GLU A 101 9.35 -2.00 2.52
CA GLU A 101 8.03 -1.60 3.01
C GLU A 101 7.91 -1.85 4.52
N VAL A 102 8.28 -3.04 4.99
CA VAL A 102 8.18 -3.47 6.40
C VAL A 102 9.18 -2.73 7.30
N GLU A 103 10.42 -2.55 6.86
CA GLU A 103 11.49 -1.97 7.70
C GLU A 103 11.48 -0.45 7.74
N VAL A 104 11.08 0.18 6.63
CA VAL A 104 11.26 1.63 6.45
C VAL A 104 9.91 2.32 6.33
N GLN A 105 9.11 1.96 5.33
CA GLN A 105 7.95 2.75 4.96
C GLN A 105 6.82 2.66 5.98
N ILE A 106 6.51 1.44 6.45
CA ILE A 106 5.45 1.18 7.42
C ILE A 106 5.78 1.86 8.76
N PRO A 107 6.96 1.63 9.38
CA PRO A 107 7.34 2.31 10.62
C PRO A 107 7.34 3.84 10.48
N ARG A 108 7.89 4.36 9.38
CA ARG A 108 7.97 5.80 9.14
C ARG A 108 6.59 6.46 9.01
N THR A 109 5.64 5.75 8.39
CA THR A 109 4.32 6.32 8.08
C THR A 109 3.36 6.18 9.26
N TRP A 110 3.32 4.99 9.88
CA TRP A 110 2.20 4.60 10.73
C TRP A 110 2.47 4.73 12.24
N HIS A 111 3.69 4.47 12.70
CA HIS A 111 4.03 4.66 14.13
C HIS A 111 3.83 6.09 14.64
N PRO A 112 4.13 7.15 13.87
CA PRO A 112 3.83 8.51 14.32
C PRO A 112 2.33 8.73 14.52
N LEU A 113 1.47 8.21 13.63
CA LEU A 113 0.01 8.37 13.75
C LEU A 113 -0.54 7.59 14.95
N LEU A 114 0.02 6.41 15.22
CA LEU A 114 -0.31 5.61 16.39
C LEU A 114 0.07 6.32 17.70
N ARG A 115 1.31 6.82 17.79
CA ARG A 115 1.81 7.60 18.95
C ARG A 115 1.04 8.90 19.17
N GLN A 116 0.50 9.49 18.11
CA GLN A 116 -0.39 10.66 18.19
C GLN A 116 -1.84 10.30 18.60
N GLY A 117 -2.16 9.02 18.82
CA GLY A 117 -3.51 8.56 19.16
C GLY A 117 -4.53 8.72 18.04
N ARG A 118 -4.07 8.89 16.78
CA ARG A 118 -4.94 9.13 15.62
C ARG A 118 -5.54 7.84 15.03
N LEU A 119 -4.97 6.70 15.39
CA LEU A 119 -5.48 5.37 15.08
C LEU A 119 -6.13 4.79 16.34
N GLN A 120 -7.38 4.34 16.23
CA GLN A 120 -8.17 3.85 17.36
C GLN A 120 -8.95 2.59 16.97
N PRO A 121 -9.04 1.57 17.84
CA PRO A 121 -8.37 1.49 19.15
C PRO A 121 -6.85 1.30 19.00
N VAL A 122 -6.05 2.02 19.79
CA VAL A 122 -4.58 2.00 19.70
C VAL A 122 -4.02 0.58 19.77
N SER A 123 -4.54 -0.24 20.68
CA SER A 123 -4.07 -1.62 20.91
C SER A 123 -4.21 -2.53 19.68
N ALA A 124 -5.28 -2.39 18.90
CA ALA A 124 -5.48 -3.22 17.70
C ALA A 124 -4.46 -2.87 16.60
N TYR A 125 -4.17 -1.58 16.43
CA TYR A 125 -3.18 -1.11 15.47
C TYR A 125 -1.74 -1.40 15.94
N GLU A 126 -1.48 -1.31 17.24
CA GLU A 126 -0.22 -1.76 17.84
C GLU A 126 0.03 -3.25 17.62
N GLU A 127 -0.99 -4.11 17.84
CA GLU A 127 -0.86 -5.54 17.58
C GLU A 127 -0.60 -5.80 16.09
N MET A 128 -1.39 -5.19 15.19
CA MET A 128 -1.23 -5.37 13.76
C MET A 128 0.16 -4.94 13.27
N LEU A 129 0.61 -3.74 13.64
CA LEU A 129 1.94 -3.24 13.25
C LEU A 129 3.06 -4.07 13.90
N GLY A 130 2.87 -4.51 15.15
CA GLY A 130 3.80 -5.41 15.83
C GLY A 130 3.98 -6.74 15.10
N ARG A 131 2.90 -7.31 14.55
CA ARG A 131 2.94 -8.52 13.70
C ARG A 131 3.62 -8.26 12.35
N VAL A 132 3.33 -7.14 11.70
CA VAL A 132 4.00 -6.74 10.45
C VAL A 132 5.51 -6.59 10.67
N GLU A 133 5.93 -5.94 11.76
CA GLU A 133 7.34 -5.87 12.13
C GLU A 133 7.94 -7.24 12.43
N GLY A 134 7.15 -8.15 13.01
CA GLY A 134 7.53 -9.54 13.24
C GLY A 134 8.08 -10.24 12.00
N LEU A 135 7.58 -9.91 10.80
CA LEU A 135 8.08 -10.45 9.53
C LEU A 135 9.59 -10.22 9.34
N GLN A 136 10.18 -9.19 9.96
CA GLN A 136 11.63 -8.96 9.89
C GLN A 136 12.45 -10.14 10.42
N ALA A 137 11.90 -10.94 11.34
CA ALA A 137 12.55 -12.14 11.84
C ALA A 137 12.86 -13.17 10.75
N ILE A 138 12.10 -13.19 9.64
CA ILE A 138 12.30 -14.11 8.52
C ILE A 138 13.69 -13.93 7.89
N TRP A 139 14.15 -12.69 7.75
CA TRP A 139 15.42 -12.36 7.10
C TRP A 139 16.53 -11.91 8.06
N LEU A 140 16.18 -11.40 9.25
CA LEU A 140 17.17 -11.12 10.31
C LEU A 140 17.61 -12.43 11.00
N GLY A 141 16.68 -13.37 11.20
CA GLY A 141 16.80 -14.51 12.12
C GLY A 141 16.25 -14.16 13.50
N GLY A 142 15.77 -15.17 14.24
CA GLY A 142 15.10 -14.97 15.54
C GLY A 142 15.95 -14.23 16.58
N ASN A 143 17.21 -14.64 16.77
CA ASN A 143 18.10 -14.03 17.76
C ASN A 143 18.44 -12.56 17.45
N GLU A 144 18.60 -12.22 16.17
CA GLU A 144 18.88 -10.84 15.74
C GLU A 144 17.64 -9.97 15.89
N PHE A 145 16.47 -10.53 15.55
CA PHE A 145 15.19 -9.86 15.76
C PHE A 145 14.95 -9.56 17.24
N GLU A 146 15.11 -10.54 18.12
CA GLU A 146 14.93 -10.37 19.56
C GLU A 146 15.88 -9.32 20.14
N ARG A 147 17.15 -9.34 19.73
CA ARG A 147 18.12 -8.31 20.15
C ARG A 147 17.70 -6.91 19.71
N ARG A 148 17.12 -6.77 18.51
CA ARG A 148 16.73 -5.48 17.94
C ARG A 148 15.43 -4.93 18.52
N PHE A 149 14.47 -5.80 18.81
CA PHE A 149 13.10 -5.41 19.17
C PHE A 149 12.73 -5.72 20.62
N GLY A 150 13.60 -6.39 21.39
CA GLY A 150 13.37 -6.75 22.79
C GLY A 150 12.21 -7.73 22.99
N ARG A 151 11.78 -8.42 21.94
CA ARG A 151 10.65 -9.36 21.95
C ARG A 151 10.90 -10.52 21.00
N GLY A 152 10.33 -11.68 21.32
CA GLY A 152 10.33 -12.84 20.43
C GLY A 152 9.54 -12.58 19.14
N ALA A 153 9.91 -13.27 18.07
CA ALA A 153 9.17 -13.24 16.82
C ALA A 153 8.00 -14.23 16.88
N ASP A 154 6.76 -13.74 16.79
CA ASP A 154 5.53 -14.55 16.70
C ASP A 154 5.23 -14.98 15.24
N VAL A 155 6.27 -15.32 14.47
CA VAL A 155 6.10 -15.69 13.05
C VAL A 155 5.89 -17.19 12.95
N ASN A 156 4.66 -17.58 12.62
CA ASN A 156 4.29 -18.98 12.43
C ASN A 156 5.15 -19.64 11.33
N GLY A 157 5.71 -20.82 11.62
CA GLY A 157 6.13 -21.77 10.58
C GLY A 157 7.59 -21.73 10.11
N THR A 158 8.44 -20.80 10.57
CA THR A 158 9.87 -20.78 10.15
C THR A 158 10.88 -21.00 11.29
N GLY A 159 10.47 -21.54 12.44
CA GLY A 159 11.38 -22.13 13.44
C GLY A 159 12.67 -21.36 13.75
N GLY A 160 12.63 -20.02 13.72
CA GLY A 160 13.78 -19.13 13.91
C GLY A 160 14.94 -19.28 12.92
N ARG A 161 14.87 -20.16 11.92
CA ARG A 161 15.98 -20.43 11.01
C ARG A 161 16.02 -19.38 9.91
N LYS A 162 17.04 -18.52 9.95
CA LYS A 162 17.36 -17.55 8.91
C LYS A 162 17.55 -18.28 7.57
N THR A 163 16.62 -18.07 6.63
CA THR A 163 16.77 -18.56 5.26
C THR A 163 17.28 -17.43 4.37
N LYS A 164 18.19 -17.74 3.44
CA LYS A 164 18.67 -16.78 2.43
C LYS A 164 17.85 -16.84 1.13
N CYS A 165 16.99 -17.85 0.99
CA CYS A 165 16.23 -18.09 -0.23
C CYS A 165 15.04 -17.13 -0.28
N ALA A 166 14.97 -16.30 -1.32
CA ALA A 166 13.90 -15.33 -1.46
C ALA A 166 12.50 -15.97 -1.51
N ALA A 167 12.37 -17.12 -2.19
CA ALA A 167 11.12 -17.89 -2.22
C ALA A 167 10.69 -18.36 -0.82
N CYS A 168 11.61 -18.94 -0.04
CA CYS A 168 11.33 -19.35 1.34
C CYS A 168 10.89 -18.17 2.22
N CYS A 169 11.54 -17.01 2.07
CA CYS A 169 11.13 -15.82 2.81
C CYS A 169 9.73 -15.36 2.42
N LEU A 170 9.42 -15.34 1.12
CA LEU A 170 8.08 -15.00 0.63
C LEU A 170 7.03 -16.00 1.12
N CYS A 171 7.31 -17.31 1.10
CA CYS A 171 6.44 -18.33 1.71
C CYS A 171 6.20 -18.06 3.20
N GLY A 172 7.24 -17.69 3.96
CA GLY A 172 7.12 -17.32 5.36
C GLY A 172 6.22 -16.10 5.59
N ILE A 173 6.31 -15.10 4.71
CA ILE A 173 5.41 -13.93 4.74
C ILE A 173 3.97 -14.35 4.48
N VAL A 174 3.74 -15.20 3.46
CA VAL A 174 2.39 -15.67 3.14
C VAL A 174 1.83 -16.51 4.28
N ALA A 175 2.62 -17.40 4.89
CA ALA A 175 2.18 -18.28 5.97
C ALA A 175 1.63 -17.53 7.20
N ASP A 176 2.04 -16.28 7.43
CA ASP A 176 1.45 -15.42 8.46
C ASP A 176 0.34 -14.54 7.86
N PHE A 177 -0.86 -15.11 7.78
CA PHE A 177 -2.05 -14.42 7.27
C PHE A 177 -2.29 -13.05 7.95
N LYS A 178 -2.13 -12.96 9.27
CA LYS A 178 -2.41 -11.73 10.02
C LYS A 178 -1.40 -10.64 9.67
N ALA A 179 -0.12 -11.00 9.61
CA ALA A 179 0.91 -10.07 9.17
C ALA A 179 0.73 -9.66 7.69
N LEU A 180 0.35 -10.60 6.82
CA LEU A 180 0.06 -10.32 5.41
C LEU A 180 -1.11 -9.35 5.25
N VAL A 181 -2.20 -9.53 6.02
CA VAL A 181 -3.32 -8.56 6.10
C VAL A 181 -2.79 -7.19 6.51
N GLY A 182 -1.97 -7.11 7.56
CA GLY A 182 -1.37 -5.85 8.02
C GLY A 182 -0.51 -5.16 6.96
N VAL A 183 0.28 -5.92 6.20
CA VAL A 183 1.04 -5.39 5.05
C VAL A 183 0.09 -4.86 3.97
N GLY A 184 -0.95 -5.63 3.62
CA GLY A 184 -1.97 -5.23 2.65
C GLY A 184 -2.68 -3.92 3.03
N VAL A 185 -3.14 -3.82 4.28
CA VAL A 185 -3.76 -2.62 4.85
C VAL A 185 -2.81 -1.42 4.75
N CYS A 186 -1.56 -1.58 5.19
CA CYS A 186 -0.57 -0.50 5.18
C CYS A 186 -0.21 -0.01 3.77
N LEU A 187 -0.13 -0.93 2.80
CA LEU A 187 0.11 -0.58 1.40
C LEU A 187 -1.10 0.12 0.79
N LEU A 188 -2.31 -0.44 0.96
CA LEU A 188 -3.55 0.13 0.45
C LEU A 188 -3.80 1.53 1.02
N ALA A 189 -3.62 1.70 2.33
CA ALA A 189 -3.82 2.98 2.98
C ALA A 189 -2.80 4.05 2.55
N ARG A 190 -1.64 3.63 2.00
CA ARG A 190 -0.66 4.56 1.44
C ARG A 190 -1.03 5.02 0.05
N MET A 191 -1.59 4.14 -0.77
CA MET A 191 -2.12 4.48 -2.09
C MET A 191 -3.27 5.48 -1.91
N GLY A 192 -3.17 6.64 -2.55
CA GLY A 192 -4.25 7.63 -2.53
C GLY A 192 -5.40 7.23 -3.44
N GLU A 193 -6.54 7.91 -3.33
CA GLU A 193 -7.71 7.74 -4.24
C GLU A 193 -7.31 7.93 -5.72
N VAL A 194 -6.31 8.77 -6.01
CA VAL A 194 -5.80 9.01 -7.37
C VAL A 194 -5.10 7.78 -7.98
N GLU A 195 -4.61 6.85 -7.15
CA GLU A 195 -4.02 5.59 -7.62
C GLU A 195 -5.05 4.46 -7.79
N GLU A 196 -6.29 4.59 -7.32
CA GLU A 196 -7.35 3.62 -7.63
C GLU A 196 -7.70 3.62 -9.14
N GLY A 197 -7.45 4.73 -9.84
CA GLY A 197 -7.53 4.83 -11.30
C GLY A 197 -6.21 4.57 -12.05
N ARG A 198 -5.07 4.41 -11.36
CA ARG A 198 -3.77 4.07 -11.96
C ARG A 198 -3.45 2.59 -11.74
N ARG A 199 -2.51 2.05 -12.52
CA ARG A 199 -2.02 0.67 -12.33
C ARG A 199 -1.46 0.51 -10.91
N ARG A 200 -2.09 -0.37 -10.12
CA ARG A 200 -1.63 -0.78 -8.79
C ARG A 200 -0.17 -1.24 -8.87
N SER A 201 0.59 -1.01 -7.80
CA SER A 201 1.98 -1.49 -7.77
C SER A 201 2.00 -3.03 -7.79
N ARG A 202 2.92 -3.65 -8.55
CA ARG A 202 3.01 -5.12 -8.63
C ARG A 202 3.22 -5.82 -7.29
N ARG A 203 3.89 -5.15 -6.34
CA ARG A 203 4.04 -5.68 -4.97
C ARG A 203 2.71 -5.71 -4.22
N PHE A 204 1.87 -4.70 -4.44
CA PHE A 204 0.52 -4.70 -3.88
C PHE A 204 -0.34 -5.78 -4.54
N GLU A 205 -0.31 -5.89 -5.86
CA GLU A 205 -1.01 -6.96 -6.57
C GLU A 205 -0.60 -8.35 -6.07
N TRP A 206 0.69 -8.56 -5.76
CA TRP A 206 1.17 -9.81 -5.18
C TRP A 206 0.57 -10.06 -3.79
N VAL A 207 0.54 -9.05 -2.91
CA VAL A 207 -0.09 -9.17 -1.58
C VAL A 207 -1.57 -9.48 -1.70
N VAL A 208 -2.30 -8.83 -2.63
CA VAL A 208 -3.71 -9.12 -2.88
C VAL A 208 -3.91 -10.56 -3.36
N ALA A 209 -3.10 -11.00 -4.33
CA ALA A 209 -3.17 -12.37 -4.83
C ALA A 209 -2.85 -13.40 -3.74
N ALA A 210 -1.87 -13.12 -2.88
CA ALA A 210 -1.50 -13.98 -1.76
C ALA A 210 -2.59 -14.00 -0.67
N LEU A 211 -3.27 -12.90 -0.39
CA LEU A 211 -4.44 -12.90 0.51
C LEU A 211 -5.60 -13.72 -0.08
N GLY A 212 -5.75 -13.68 -1.41
CA GLY A 212 -6.77 -14.44 -2.12
C GLY A 212 -6.65 -15.96 -1.97
N THR A 213 -5.48 -16.49 -1.62
CA THR A 213 -5.26 -17.94 -1.46
C THR A 213 -5.80 -18.48 -0.14
N PHE A 214 -6.11 -17.61 0.83
CA PHE A 214 -6.74 -17.98 2.11
C PHE A 214 -8.26 -18.15 2.02
N GLY A 215 -8.90 -17.59 0.99
CA GLY A 215 -10.33 -17.73 0.77
C GLY A 215 -10.65 -19.01 -0.02
N ARG A 216 -11.42 -19.92 0.57
CA ARG A 216 -11.88 -21.16 -0.10
C ARG A 216 -12.85 -20.89 -1.26
N ASP A 217 -13.59 -19.79 -1.18
CA ASP A 217 -14.56 -19.34 -2.16
C ASP A 217 -14.48 -17.81 -2.34
N GLU A 218 -15.18 -17.28 -3.34
CA GLU A 218 -15.20 -15.84 -3.65
C GLU A 218 -15.79 -14.99 -2.52
N GLU A 219 -16.70 -15.55 -1.73
CA GLU A 219 -17.30 -14.84 -0.59
C GLU A 219 -16.28 -14.64 0.54
N ALA A 220 -15.51 -15.68 0.87
CA ALA A 220 -14.43 -15.63 1.84
C ALA A 220 -13.33 -14.66 1.41
N LYS A 221 -12.95 -14.69 0.12
CA LYS A 221 -12.02 -13.69 -0.45
C LYS A 221 -12.59 -12.28 -0.31
N GLY A 222 -13.88 -12.10 -0.62
CA GLY A 222 -14.60 -10.84 -0.46
C GLY A 222 -14.59 -10.32 0.98
N ARG A 223 -14.78 -11.18 1.98
CA ARG A 223 -14.70 -10.81 3.41
C ARG A 223 -13.29 -10.37 3.82
N ILE A 224 -12.27 -11.13 3.43
CA ILE A 224 -10.86 -10.78 3.69
C ILE A 224 -10.54 -9.42 3.07
N TRP A 225 -10.96 -9.22 1.82
CA TRP A 225 -10.75 -7.98 1.10
C TRP A 225 -11.49 -6.79 1.72
N GLY A 226 -12.76 -6.95 2.06
CA GLY A 226 -13.56 -5.90 2.72
C GLY A 226 -12.98 -5.47 4.07
N MET A 227 -12.41 -6.40 4.83
CA MET A 227 -11.67 -6.09 6.05
C MET A 227 -10.42 -5.24 5.75
N VAL A 228 -9.63 -5.60 4.74
CA VAL A 228 -8.44 -4.86 4.33
C VAL A 228 -8.80 -3.44 3.87
N GLU A 229 -9.85 -3.30 3.06
CA GLU A 229 -10.33 -2.00 2.57
C GLU A 229 -10.82 -1.11 3.71
N THR A 230 -11.57 -1.67 4.65
CA THR A 230 -12.12 -0.94 5.80
C THR A 230 -10.98 -0.39 6.67
N LEU A 231 -10.05 -1.24 7.12
CA LEU A 231 -8.91 -0.82 7.93
C LEU A 231 -8.02 0.18 7.17
N ALA A 232 -7.83 -0.01 5.86
CA ALA A 232 -7.06 0.91 5.06
C ALA A 232 -7.76 2.28 4.91
N GLY A 233 -9.09 2.31 4.84
CA GLY A 233 -9.91 3.52 4.89
C GLY A 233 -9.69 4.29 6.18
N GLU A 234 -9.79 3.61 7.33
CA GLU A 234 -9.55 4.21 8.65
C GLU A 234 -8.13 4.81 8.75
N MET A 235 -7.11 4.09 8.27
CA MET A 235 -5.74 4.59 8.25
C MET A 235 -5.54 5.78 7.30
N ARG A 236 -6.23 5.81 6.14
CA ARG A 236 -6.24 6.97 5.22
C ARG A 236 -6.88 8.19 5.87
N GLU A 237 -8.02 8.03 6.52
CA GLU A 237 -8.69 9.10 7.27
C GLU A 237 -7.80 9.64 8.38
N ALA A 238 -7.21 8.75 9.16
CA ALA A 238 -6.27 9.10 10.21
C ALA A 238 -5.08 9.88 9.64
N ARG A 239 -4.53 9.48 8.48
CA ARG A 239 -3.43 10.19 7.81
C ARG A 239 -3.83 11.57 7.29
N SER A 240 -4.97 11.68 6.59
CA SER A 240 -5.46 12.93 6.00
C SER A 240 -5.81 14.00 7.03
N GLY A 241 -6.02 13.60 8.29
CA GLY A 241 -6.34 14.52 9.38
C GLY A 241 -7.79 14.98 9.42
N ARG A 242 -8.68 14.38 8.63
CA ARG A 242 -10.13 14.64 8.70
C ARG A 242 -10.68 14.41 10.11
N ARG A 243 -10.33 13.29 10.75
CA ARG A 243 -10.77 12.98 12.13
C ARG A 243 -10.30 14.02 13.18
N GLY A 244 -9.14 14.62 12.99
CA GLY A 244 -8.62 15.67 13.88
C GLY A 244 -9.37 16.99 13.72
N ARG A 245 -9.80 17.33 12.50
CA ARG A 245 -10.58 18.55 12.21
C ARG A 245 -12.02 18.45 12.69
N GLU A 246 -12.64 17.28 12.57
CA GLU A 246 -13.99 17.04 13.09
C GLU A 246 -14.03 17.14 14.61
N ARG A 247 -13.07 16.54 15.33
CA ARG A 247 -12.98 16.68 16.79
C ARG A 247 -12.68 18.11 17.24
N ALA A 248 -11.73 18.80 16.59
CA ALA A 248 -11.43 20.20 16.89
C ALA A 248 -12.60 21.15 16.55
N GLY A 249 -13.41 20.83 15.54
CA GLY A 249 -14.64 21.55 15.21
C GLY A 249 -15.72 21.38 16.28
N VAL A 250 -15.96 20.13 16.71
CA VAL A 250 -16.93 19.81 17.78
C VAL A 250 -16.51 20.43 19.11
N GLU A 251 -15.22 20.39 19.48
CA GLU A 251 -14.73 21.04 20.71
C GLU A 251 -14.87 22.56 20.66
N ARG A 252 -14.64 23.20 19.50
CA ARG A 252 -14.90 24.65 19.32
C ARG A 252 -16.38 25.00 19.42
N GLU A 253 -17.26 24.18 18.86
CA GLU A 253 -18.71 24.42 18.96
C GLU A 253 -19.24 24.22 20.38
N GLN A 254 -18.73 23.22 21.11
CA GLN A 254 -19.10 23.00 22.52
C GLN A 254 -18.53 24.09 23.44
N GLY A 255 -17.27 24.52 23.23
CA GLY A 255 -16.68 25.65 23.96
C GLY A 255 -17.36 27.00 23.66
N GLY A 256 -17.83 27.20 22.42
CA GLY A 256 -18.61 28.37 22.01
C GLY A 256 -20.00 28.43 22.66
N ARG A 257 -20.67 27.28 22.82
CA ARG A 257 -21.98 27.21 23.49
C ARG A 257 -21.89 27.38 25.00
N GLN A 258 -20.86 26.84 25.66
CA GLN A 258 -20.64 27.06 27.09
C GLN A 258 -20.26 28.50 27.42
N SER A 259 -19.50 29.17 26.56
CA SER A 259 -19.18 30.60 26.73
C SER A 259 -20.37 31.53 26.44
N GLN A 260 -21.28 31.15 25.53
CA GLN A 260 -22.56 31.88 25.33
C GLN A 260 -23.56 31.69 26.48
N GLN A 261 -23.59 30.54 27.16
CA GLN A 261 -24.46 30.35 28.33
C GLN A 261 -23.98 31.11 29.58
N ARG A 262 -22.67 31.38 29.71
CA ARG A 262 -22.12 32.09 30.87
C ARG A 262 -22.33 33.62 30.82
N ASN A 263 -22.69 34.16 29.66
CA ASN A 263 -22.93 35.58 29.44
C ASN A 263 -24.39 35.92 29.12
N GLN A 264 -25.37 35.05 29.45
CA GLN A 264 -26.76 35.50 29.47
C GLN A 264 -26.98 36.34 30.73
N PRO A 265 -27.32 37.64 30.60
CA PRO A 265 -27.82 38.41 31.72
C PRO A 265 -29.11 37.75 32.20
N PHE A 266 -29.27 37.65 33.51
CA PHE A 266 -30.49 37.16 34.13
C PHE A 266 -31.60 38.21 33.89
N ASP A 267 -32.36 38.06 32.81
CA ASP A 267 -33.50 38.93 32.52
C ASP A 267 -34.67 38.57 33.45
N GLU A 268 -34.93 39.49 34.37
CA GLU A 268 -36.09 39.54 35.24
C GLU A 268 -37.37 39.78 34.40
N PRO A 269 -38.49 39.09 34.67
CA PRO A 269 -39.67 39.19 33.82
C PRO A 269 -40.42 40.49 34.10
N ARG A 270 -40.19 41.52 33.28
CA ARG A 270 -40.98 42.77 33.35
C ARG A 270 -41.86 42.99 32.11
N ALA A 271 -43.11 43.30 32.45
CA ALA A 271 -44.26 43.43 31.60
C ALA A 271 -44.09 44.29 30.34
N ARG A 272 -44.74 43.79 29.27
CA ARG A 272 -45.41 44.51 28.17
C ARG A 272 -45.27 46.03 28.19
N HIS A 273 -44.67 46.60 27.15
CA HIS A 273 -45.24 47.79 26.50
C HIS A 273 -44.88 47.82 25.00
N ARG A 274 -45.93 48.01 24.19
CA ARG A 274 -45.89 48.36 22.77
C ARG A 274 -45.19 49.71 22.58
N ALA A 275 -44.35 49.84 21.55
CA ALA A 275 -44.29 51.02 20.70
C ALA A 275 -43.66 50.71 19.34
N ARG A 276 -44.29 51.25 18.29
CA ARG A 276 -43.85 51.29 16.88
C ARG A 276 -42.91 52.48 16.66
N SER A 277 -41.93 52.33 15.76
CA SER A 277 -41.30 53.36 14.89
C SER A 277 -40.19 52.60 14.13
N VAL A 278 -40.19 52.38 12.81
CA VAL A 278 -40.20 53.24 11.62
C VAL A 278 -38.98 54.16 11.49
N PHE A 279 -38.16 53.83 10.48
CA PHE A 279 -37.36 54.66 9.56
C PHE A 279 -35.81 54.58 9.59
N THR A 280 -35.31 54.02 8.47
CA THR A 280 -34.16 54.36 7.62
C THR A 280 -32.76 54.62 8.15
N GLY A 281 -31.78 54.05 7.44
CA GLY A 281 -30.79 54.90 6.77
C GLY A 281 -29.33 54.45 6.87
N SER A 282 -28.82 54.02 5.72
CA SER A 282 -27.52 54.44 5.15
C SER A 282 -26.21 53.73 5.51
N ARG A 283 -25.56 53.33 4.40
CA ARG A 283 -24.18 52.87 4.16
C ARG A 283 -23.07 53.80 4.69
N SER A 284 -21.94 53.20 5.07
CA SER A 284 -20.54 53.60 4.75
C SER A 284 -19.65 52.40 5.11
N ARG A 285 -18.88 51.73 4.24
CA ARG A 285 -17.69 52.11 3.43
C ARG A 285 -16.54 52.75 4.24
N GLY A 286 -15.52 51.94 4.48
CA GLY A 286 -14.18 52.26 4.98
C GLY A 286 -13.57 50.95 5.49
N GLY A 287 -12.48 50.38 4.96
CA GLY A 287 -11.24 51.02 4.54
C GLY A 287 -10.20 50.69 5.61
N GLY A 288 -9.29 49.75 5.34
CA GLY A 288 -8.25 49.35 6.28
C GLY A 288 -7.37 48.24 5.73
N LYS A 289 -6.33 48.63 4.98
CA LYS A 289 -5.14 47.84 4.65
C LYS A 289 -4.15 47.99 5.80
N ASP A 290 -3.46 46.92 6.18
CA ASP A 290 -2.11 46.88 6.78
C ASP A 290 -1.65 45.41 6.58
N LEU A 291 -0.63 45.02 5.80
CA LEU A 291 0.77 45.40 5.67
C LEU A 291 1.57 45.36 6.98
N SER A 292 2.16 44.19 7.26
CA SER A 292 3.43 43.98 7.99
C SER A 292 3.88 42.55 7.63
N GLN A 293 4.86 42.28 6.75
CA GLN A 293 6.31 42.54 6.77
C GLN A 293 7.06 42.02 8.02
N GLY A 294 8.11 41.24 7.74
CA GLY A 294 9.23 40.89 8.63
C GLY A 294 9.02 39.61 9.43
N GLY A 295 9.87 38.58 9.39
CA GLY A 295 11.22 38.43 8.88
C GLY A 295 11.75 37.01 9.24
N PRO A 296 12.98 36.66 8.83
CA PRO A 296 13.42 35.27 8.65
C PRO A 296 14.38 34.76 9.74
N ALA A 297 14.75 33.49 9.54
CA ALA A 297 16.02 32.86 9.92
C ALA A 297 16.22 32.39 11.37
N GLY A 298 16.67 31.13 11.48
CA GLY A 298 17.16 30.56 12.73
C GLY A 298 17.27 29.04 12.71
N ASP A 299 18.02 28.48 11.75
CA ASP A 299 18.70 27.19 11.96
C ASP A 299 19.90 27.46 12.88
N PRO A 300 20.19 26.57 13.85
CA PRO A 300 21.49 25.95 13.74
C PRO A 300 21.48 24.44 14.04
N GLU A 301 22.09 23.77 13.07
CA GLU A 301 23.00 22.63 13.17
C GLU A 301 23.80 22.50 14.48
N ILE A 302 24.38 21.31 14.68
CA ILE A 302 25.46 20.93 15.61
C ILE A 302 25.01 20.09 16.82
N ARG A 303 25.17 18.75 16.70
CA ARG A 303 26.29 18.03 17.37
C ARG A 303 26.29 16.54 17.04
N GLN A 304 27.23 16.17 16.18
CA GLN A 304 27.87 14.86 16.22
C GLN A 304 28.53 14.65 17.58
N ARG A 305 28.33 13.48 18.19
CA ARG A 305 29.23 12.95 19.23
C ARG A 305 29.62 11.52 18.88
N HIS A 306 30.88 11.38 18.52
CA HIS A 306 31.65 10.16 18.67
C HIS A 306 31.87 9.83 20.15
N GLY A 307 31.90 8.54 20.47
CA GLY A 307 32.32 8.01 21.77
C GLY A 307 32.13 6.49 21.82
N ARG A 308 33.07 5.74 21.24
CA ARG A 308 34.01 4.83 21.93
C ARG A 308 33.40 3.61 22.64
N ARG A 309 33.83 2.45 22.11
CA ARG A 309 34.12 1.15 22.73
C ARG A 309 34.18 1.13 24.25
N VAL A 310 33.54 0.12 24.84
CA VAL A 310 34.13 -0.73 25.89
C VAL A 310 33.63 -2.15 25.61
N GLY A 311 34.55 -3.11 25.49
CA GLY A 311 34.23 -4.53 25.52
C GLY A 311 34.49 -5.06 26.92
N PHE A 312 33.75 -6.09 27.35
CA PHE A 312 34.19 -7.06 28.35
C PHE A 312 33.34 -8.33 28.18
N LEU A 313 34.08 -9.45 28.04
CA LEU A 313 33.74 -10.86 28.25
C LEU A 313 32.64 -11.49 27.39
#